data_AF-A0A4R0R1B9-F1
#
_entry.id   AF-A0A4R0R1B9-F1
#
_cell.length_a   1.000
_cell.length_b   1.000
_cell.length_c   1.000
_cell.angle_alpha   90.00
_cell.angle_beta   90.00
_cell.angle_gamma   90.00
#
_symmetry.space_group_name_H-M   'P 1'
#
loop_
_entity.id
_entity.type
_entity.pdbx_description
1 polymer ?
#
loop_
_entity_poly.entity_id
_entity_poly.type
_entity_poly.pdbx_seq_one_letter_code
_entity_poly.pdbx_strand_id
1 'polypeptide(L)'
;MPGPRNQKSRKKAKPKKDKRVNKSATPEKHETRALPQIPDSVDETQLEEQVQPAVQEVGDFHDPRSPPTQAATSSPGLPPSEELPSISNRIPSPFDSALTPEHDATSADSFALPDALFKPPFIEDPGTGIRVRDMHEFLASRFAAPPSLEDELCAEFAQEEVLQMLCSVLPDEIALILWYNKSRLTARICPACQRLYRLGDILHDPLGPTVPPSDPENEARVSENRQREQEISGLCSPVCFILAAFNYPAAIRSTWGRMAEDLSDETWGLLDAPPTQEANDMGLGMLLKMTRCHDLGLGQLLFPDLDFEDGEEGQDDEEDQSDESAEGYGDVVPSPQEHGWEQTLKDLDNDVAQMQIRLAQDDDNEDLRQ
;
A
#
# COMPACT_ATOMS: atom_id res chain seq x y z
N MET A 1 -7.57 -15.84 1.50
CA MET A 1 -8.55 -15.80 2.61
C MET A 1 -9.35 -14.51 2.49
N PRO A 2 -10.66 -14.50 2.76
CA PRO A 2 -11.41 -13.24 2.90
C PRO A 2 -10.83 -12.43 4.07
N GLY A 3 -10.63 -11.13 3.87
CA GLY A 3 -10.14 -10.23 4.92
C GLY A 3 -11.20 -9.94 5.99
N PRO A 4 -10.85 -9.19 7.04
CA PRO A 4 -11.84 -8.71 8.00
C PRO A 4 -12.87 -7.83 7.27
N ARG A 5 -14.16 -8.02 7.55
CA ARG A 5 -15.27 -7.27 6.95
C ARG A 5 -15.66 -6.09 7.83
N ASN A 6 -15.94 -4.95 7.22
CA ASN A 6 -16.43 -3.77 7.92
C ASN A 6 -17.75 -4.03 8.66
N GLN A 7 -17.70 -3.94 9.99
CA GLN A 7 -18.84 -4.16 10.88
C GLN A 7 -19.95 -3.10 10.73
N LYS A 8 -19.65 -1.90 10.20
CA LYS A 8 -20.64 -0.84 9.95
C LYS A 8 -21.80 -1.31 9.05
N SER A 9 -21.52 -2.22 8.12
CA SER A 9 -22.51 -2.73 7.17
C SER A 9 -23.59 -3.61 7.83
N ARG A 10 -23.28 -4.29 8.94
CA ARG A 10 -24.22 -5.17 9.64
C ARG A 10 -25.30 -4.41 10.41
N LYS A 11 -24.98 -3.23 10.97
CA LYS A 11 -25.95 -2.42 11.74
C LYS A 11 -27.16 -1.97 10.91
N LYS A 12 -27.04 -1.83 9.59
CA LYS A 12 -28.12 -1.34 8.72
C LYS A 12 -29.10 -2.42 8.24
N ALA A 13 -28.81 -3.71 8.46
CA ALA A 13 -29.55 -4.81 7.83
C ALA A 13 -30.56 -5.53 8.73
N LYS A 14 -30.76 -5.14 10.00
CA LYS A 14 -31.82 -5.73 10.84
C LYS A 14 -33.16 -5.03 10.58
N PRO A 15 -34.12 -5.65 9.87
CA PRO A 15 -35.45 -5.07 9.68
C PRO A 15 -36.13 -4.94 11.04
N LYS A 16 -36.50 -3.70 11.38
CA LYS A 16 -37.37 -3.36 12.51
C LYS A 16 -38.62 -4.25 12.41
N LYS A 17 -38.68 -5.30 13.23
CA LYS A 17 -39.81 -6.23 13.26
C LYS A 17 -40.97 -5.49 13.91
N ASP A 18 -41.91 -5.04 13.09
CA ASP A 18 -43.11 -4.31 13.50
C ASP A 18 -43.84 -5.03 14.64
N LYS A 19 -43.82 -4.40 15.82
CA LYS A 19 -44.61 -4.79 16.98
C LYS A 19 -46.05 -4.33 16.73
N ARG A 20 -46.80 -5.15 15.99
CA ARG A 20 -48.23 -4.99 15.72
C ARG A 20 -49.03 -5.06 17.03
N VAL A 21 -49.36 -3.91 17.60
CA VAL A 21 -50.31 -3.79 18.73
C VAL A 21 -51.73 -3.82 18.18
N ASN A 22 -52.45 -4.87 18.58
CA ASN A 22 -53.89 -5.02 18.42
C ASN A 22 -54.61 -4.01 19.33
N LYS A 23 -55.52 -3.19 18.77
CA LYS A 23 -56.68 -2.70 19.52
C LYS A 23 -57.87 -2.45 18.59
N SER A 24 -58.91 -3.23 18.86
CA SER A 24 -60.27 -3.13 18.37
C SER A 24 -60.94 -1.81 18.73
N ALA A 25 -61.79 -1.25 17.85
CA ALA A 25 -63.24 -1.19 18.04
C ALA A 25 -63.98 -0.30 17.01
N THR A 26 -65.03 -0.90 16.42
CA THR A 26 -66.33 -0.37 15.95
C THR A 26 -66.50 0.43 14.63
N PRO A 27 -67.65 0.22 13.92
CA PRO A 27 -67.83 0.52 12.52
C PRO A 27 -68.74 1.73 12.26
N GLU A 28 -68.51 2.45 11.17
CA GLU A 28 -69.57 3.22 10.50
C GLU A 28 -69.51 3.07 8.98
N LYS A 29 -70.72 2.86 8.44
CA LYS A 29 -71.07 2.83 7.03
C LYS A 29 -70.88 4.22 6.43
N HIS A 30 -70.35 4.33 5.20
CA HIS A 30 -71.00 5.15 4.17
C HIS A 30 -70.45 4.88 2.76
N GLU A 31 -71.41 4.73 1.85
CA GLU A 31 -71.42 5.10 0.42
C GLU A 31 -70.20 4.86 -0.48
N THR A 32 -70.39 3.83 -1.30
CA THR A 32 -70.22 3.80 -2.76
C THR A 32 -70.21 5.17 -3.44
N ARG A 33 -69.05 5.58 -3.98
CA ARG A 33 -69.01 6.53 -5.11
C ARG A 33 -67.85 6.19 -6.04
N ALA A 34 -68.22 5.95 -7.29
CA ALA A 34 -67.36 5.56 -8.40
C ALA A 34 -66.26 6.58 -8.69
N LEU A 35 -65.06 6.09 -8.98
CA LEU A 35 -64.02 6.81 -9.71
C LEU A 35 -63.78 6.13 -11.08
N PRO A 36 -63.46 6.93 -12.10
CA PRO A 36 -63.42 6.50 -13.49
C PRO A 36 -62.15 5.72 -13.83
N GLN A 37 -62.33 4.81 -14.79
CA GLN A 37 -61.31 3.99 -15.43
C GLN A 37 -60.28 4.87 -16.15
N ILE A 38 -59.00 4.59 -15.92
CA ILE A 38 -57.89 5.04 -16.75
C ILE A 38 -57.74 3.99 -17.87
N PRO A 39 -57.76 4.37 -19.16
CA PRO A 39 -57.51 3.42 -20.24
C PRO A 39 -56.01 3.15 -20.42
N ASP A 40 -55.74 1.87 -20.66
CA ASP A 40 -54.52 1.33 -21.25
C ASP A 40 -54.25 1.91 -22.65
N SER A 41 -52.97 1.85 -23.04
CA SER A 41 -52.43 1.76 -24.42
C SER A 41 -51.80 3.03 -25.01
N VAL A 42 -50.47 3.00 -25.13
CA VAL A 42 -49.61 3.36 -26.30
C VAL A 42 -48.22 2.82 -25.93
N ASP A 43 -47.75 1.67 -26.42
CA ASP A 43 -47.31 1.29 -27.76
C ASP A 43 -46.21 2.16 -28.40
N GLU A 44 -45.19 1.43 -28.84
CA GLU A 44 -43.97 1.72 -29.59
C GLU A 44 -43.68 3.16 -30.04
N THR A 45 -42.47 3.66 -29.74
CA THR A 45 -41.55 4.03 -30.84
C THR A 45 -40.08 4.00 -30.40
N GLN A 46 -39.31 3.29 -31.22
CA GLN A 46 -37.85 3.26 -31.31
C GLN A 46 -37.25 4.66 -31.47
N LEU A 47 -36.09 4.90 -30.85
CA LEU A 47 -35.01 5.67 -31.46
C LEU A 47 -33.69 5.31 -30.79
N GLU A 48 -32.93 4.47 -31.48
CA GLU A 48 -31.48 4.41 -31.42
C GLU A 48 -30.93 5.81 -31.70
N GLU A 49 -30.08 6.34 -30.81
CA GLU A 49 -29.15 7.39 -31.18
C GLU A 49 -27.73 6.86 -30.98
N GLN A 50 -27.17 6.36 -32.09
CA GLN A 50 -25.76 6.07 -32.26
C GLN A 50 -24.97 7.38 -32.16
N VAL A 51 -24.12 7.50 -31.13
CA VAL A 51 -23.06 8.50 -31.10
C VAL A 51 -21.78 7.82 -31.58
N GLN A 52 -21.46 8.01 -32.87
CA GLN A 52 -20.11 7.80 -33.40
C GLN A 52 -19.44 9.15 -33.69
N PRO A 53 -18.10 9.22 -33.55
CA PRO A 53 -17.36 10.48 -33.48
C PRO A 53 -17.11 11.10 -34.85
N ALA A 54 -17.26 12.42 -34.93
CA ALA A 54 -16.87 13.21 -36.08
C ALA A 54 -15.34 13.34 -36.14
N VAL A 55 -14.77 12.79 -37.20
CA VAL A 55 -13.42 13.07 -37.70
C VAL A 55 -13.42 14.50 -38.25
N GLN A 56 -12.59 15.38 -37.70
CA GLN A 56 -12.23 16.66 -38.33
C GLN A 56 -10.75 16.64 -38.68
N GLU A 57 -10.50 16.51 -39.98
CA GLU A 57 -9.26 16.87 -40.65
C GLU A 57 -9.12 18.39 -40.79
N VAL A 58 -7.87 18.79 -41.01
CA VAL A 58 -7.35 20.02 -41.61
C VAL A 58 -7.11 21.21 -40.68
N GLY A 59 -5.81 21.45 -40.43
CA GLY A 59 -5.28 22.68 -39.87
C GLY A 59 -3.78 22.76 -40.08
N ASP A 60 -3.36 23.00 -41.33
CA ASP A 60 -1.99 23.40 -41.71
C ASP A 60 -1.49 24.55 -40.82
N PHE A 61 -0.50 24.27 -39.97
CA PHE A 61 0.28 25.31 -39.32
C PHE A 61 1.67 25.36 -39.94
N HIS A 62 1.87 26.43 -40.71
CA HIS A 62 3.13 26.87 -41.26
C HIS A 62 4.21 27.01 -40.17
N ASP A 63 5.31 26.30 -40.40
CA ASP A 63 6.59 26.45 -39.74
C ASP A 63 7.36 27.65 -40.32
N PRO A 64 7.79 28.62 -39.50
CA PRO A 64 8.87 29.49 -39.90
C PRO A 64 10.03 29.38 -38.91
N ARG A 65 11.17 29.02 -39.49
CA ARG A 65 12.43 29.79 -39.40
C ARG A 65 13.53 29.15 -38.55
N SER A 66 14.30 28.28 -39.20
CA SER A 66 15.73 28.10 -38.90
C SER A 66 16.53 29.38 -39.18
N PRO A 67 17.54 29.69 -38.35
CA PRO A 67 18.77 30.31 -38.82
C PRO A 67 20.01 29.47 -38.45
N PRO A 68 21.19 29.80 -39.00
CA PRO A 68 22.16 28.81 -39.46
C PRO A 68 23.31 28.52 -38.48
N THR A 69 23.89 27.34 -38.70
CA THR A 69 25.30 26.97 -38.60
C THR A 69 26.29 28.12 -38.39
N GLN A 70 27.01 28.10 -37.27
CA GLN A 70 28.48 28.13 -37.16
C GLN A 70 28.92 28.53 -35.74
N ALA A 71 29.65 27.66 -35.05
CA ALA A 71 30.86 28.01 -34.30
C ALA A 71 31.49 26.73 -33.73
N ALA A 72 32.60 26.33 -34.35
CA ALA A 72 33.52 25.36 -33.78
C ALA A 72 34.03 25.87 -32.43
N THR A 73 33.85 25.08 -31.38
CA THR A 73 34.59 25.24 -30.12
C THR A 73 35.42 23.98 -29.94
N SER A 74 36.71 24.14 -30.25
CA SER A 74 37.79 23.20 -30.04
C SER A 74 37.98 22.93 -28.54
N SER A 75 37.74 21.69 -28.11
CA SER A 75 38.22 21.21 -26.80
C SER A 75 39.70 20.81 -26.89
N PRO A 76 40.52 21.19 -25.89
CA PRO A 76 41.95 20.93 -25.85
C PRO A 76 42.25 19.44 -25.59
N GLY A 77 43.29 18.96 -26.29
CA GLY A 77 43.67 17.56 -26.37
C GLY A 77 44.07 16.91 -25.05
N LEU A 78 43.77 15.62 -24.97
CA LEU A 78 44.35 14.66 -24.05
C LEU A 78 45.86 14.50 -24.34
N PRO A 79 46.72 14.45 -23.31
CA PRO A 79 48.14 14.14 -23.51
C PRO A 79 48.31 12.65 -23.91
N PRO A 80 49.33 12.33 -24.74
CA PRO A 80 49.64 10.96 -25.11
C PRO A 80 50.18 10.18 -23.89
N SER A 81 49.64 8.98 -23.67
CA SER A 81 50.24 8.01 -22.75
C SER A 81 51.60 7.57 -23.29
N GLU A 82 52.66 7.87 -22.54
CA GLU A 82 53.97 7.26 -22.73
C GLU A 82 53.91 5.78 -22.36
N GLU A 83 54.03 4.91 -23.36
CA GLU A 83 54.34 3.50 -23.17
C GLU A 83 55.78 3.36 -22.66
N LEU A 84 55.93 2.98 -21.38
CA LEU A 84 57.21 2.60 -20.82
C LEU A 84 57.63 1.21 -21.34
N PRO A 85 58.88 1.05 -21.81
CA PRO A 85 59.39 -0.23 -22.26
C PRO A 85 59.53 -1.20 -21.08
N SER A 86 58.79 -2.32 -21.16
CA SER A 86 58.89 -3.43 -20.22
C SER A 86 60.20 -4.19 -20.43
N ILE A 87 61.24 -3.79 -19.69
CA ILE A 87 62.50 -4.54 -19.59
C ILE A 87 62.35 -5.54 -18.43
N SER A 88 61.82 -6.72 -18.75
CA SER A 88 61.76 -7.86 -17.83
C SER A 88 63.14 -8.54 -17.71
N ASN A 89 64.04 -7.94 -16.92
CA ASN A 89 65.18 -8.67 -16.37
C ASN A 89 64.73 -9.41 -15.10
N ARG A 90 64.17 -10.61 -15.29
CA ARG A 90 63.90 -11.55 -14.18
C ARG A 90 65.24 -12.06 -13.65
N ILE A 91 65.68 -11.48 -12.54
CA ILE A 91 66.66 -12.10 -11.65
C ILE A 91 65.93 -13.30 -11.01
N PRO A 92 66.42 -14.55 -11.18
CA PRO A 92 65.80 -15.69 -10.53
C PRO A 92 65.91 -15.53 -9.02
N SER A 93 64.74 -15.47 -8.37
CA SER A 93 64.63 -15.39 -6.92
C SER A 93 65.10 -16.71 -6.30
N PRO A 94 66.03 -16.70 -5.33
CA PRO A 94 66.47 -17.92 -4.64
C PRO A 94 65.37 -18.55 -3.76
N PHE A 95 64.17 -17.98 -3.73
CA PHE A 95 63.01 -18.51 -2.99
C PHE A 95 62.06 -19.36 -3.84
N ASP A 96 62.26 -19.46 -5.17
CA ASP A 96 61.39 -20.26 -6.05
C ASP A 96 61.62 -21.79 -5.97
N SER A 97 62.54 -22.26 -5.13
CA SER A 97 62.82 -23.69 -4.95
C SER A 97 62.19 -24.32 -3.69
N ALA A 98 61.36 -23.59 -2.94
CA ALA A 98 60.75 -24.09 -1.69
C ALA A 98 59.28 -24.55 -1.84
N LEU A 99 58.70 -24.52 -3.04
CA LEU A 99 57.29 -24.85 -3.29
C LEU A 99 57.08 -26.07 -4.18
N THR A 100 57.94 -27.09 -4.05
CA THR A 100 57.52 -28.45 -4.45
C THR A 100 56.88 -29.12 -3.25
N PRO A 101 55.54 -29.16 -3.14
CA PRO A 101 54.88 -29.95 -2.11
C PRO A 101 55.21 -31.42 -2.37
N GLU A 102 55.99 -32.02 -1.46
CA GLU A 102 56.11 -33.47 -1.39
C GLU A 102 54.70 -34.02 -1.12
N HIS A 103 54.24 -34.83 -2.06
CA HIS A 103 52.95 -35.50 -2.04
C HIS A 103 52.94 -36.55 -0.93
N ASP A 104 52.66 -36.11 0.30
CA ASP A 104 52.33 -37.01 1.40
C ASP A 104 50.83 -37.35 1.30
N ALA A 105 50.54 -38.48 0.64
CA ALA A 105 49.20 -38.95 0.32
C ALA A 105 48.52 -39.62 1.53
N THR A 106 48.45 -38.91 2.66
CA THR A 106 47.78 -39.44 3.86
C THR A 106 46.96 -38.35 4.55
N SER A 107 45.67 -38.64 4.73
CA SER A 107 44.57 -37.81 5.27
C SER A 107 44.15 -36.60 4.43
N ALA A 108 43.34 -36.87 3.41
CA ALA A 108 42.44 -35.90 2.79
C ALA A 108 41.29 -35.56 3.77
N ASP A 109 41.62 -34.88 4.87
CA ASP A 109 40.62 -34.18 5.68
C ASP A 109 40.39 -32.84 4.97
N SER A 110 39.39 -32.83 4.10
CA SER A 110 39.01 -31.66 3.33
C SER A 110 38.60 -30.57 4.33
N PHE A 111 39.43 -29.53 4.46
CA PHE A 111 39.09 -28.30 5.15
C PHE A 111 37.97 -27.60 4.37
N ALA A 112 36.76 -28.14 4.45
CA ALA A 112 35.56 -27.46 4.01
C ALA A 112 35.49 -26.17 4.83
N LEU A 113 35.67 -25.03 4.16
CA LEU A 113 35.41 -23.73 4.76
C LEU A 113 34.00 -23.81 5.35
N PRO A 114 33.81 -23.44 6.63
CA PRO A 114 32.50 -23.54 7.26
C PRO A 114 31.47 -22.80 6.39
N ASP A 115 30.38 -23.46 6.02
CA ASP A 115 29.27 -22.89 5.23
C ASP A 115 28.74 -21.57 5.83
N ALA A 116 29.00 -21.33 7.12
CA ALA A 116 28.75 -20.07 7.81
C ALA A 116 29.41 -18.85 7.15
N LEU A 117 30.52 -18.99 6.42
CA LEU A 117 31.19 -17.88 5.73
C LEU A 117 30.49 -17.45 4.43
N PHE A 118 29.59 -18.28 3.89
CA PHE A 118 28.86 -18.01 2.64
C PHE A 118 27.41 -17.62 2.88
N LYS A 119 26.98 -17.46 4.13
CA LYS A 119 25.63 -16.97 4.42
C LYS A 119 25.52 -15.52 3.94
N PRO A 120 24.53 -15.19 3.09
CA PRO A 120 24.28 -13.81 2.73
C PRO A 120 23.94 -13.01 4.00
N PRO A 121 24.33 -11.72 4.07
CA PRO A 121 24.00 -10.92 5.23
C PRO A 121 22.48 -10.74 5.34
N PHE A 122 21.94 -10.91 6.55
CA PHE A 122 20.50 -10.73 6.83
C PHE A 122 20.05 -9.26 6.78
N ILE A 123 21.00 -8.32 6.72
CA ILE A 123 20.77 -6.89 6.49
C ILE A 123 21.66 -6.42 5.33
N GLU A 124 21.08 -5.65 4.42
CA GLU A 124 21.77 -5.06 3.27
C GLU A 124 21.42 -3.57 3.14
N ASP A 125 22.37 -2.72 2.75
CA ASP A 125 22.08 -1.33 2.38
C ASP A 125 22.47 -1.08 0.92
N PRO A 126 21.50 -1.05 -0.02
CA PRO A 126 21.75 -0.72 -1.42
C PRO A 126 22.02 0.77 -1.68
N GLY A 127 22.16 1.60 -0.64
CA GLY A 127 22.33 3.06 -0.74
C GLY A 127 21.02 3.85 -0.73
N THR A 128 19.87 3.17 -0.77
CA THR A 128 18.53 3.76 -0.58
C THR A 128 17.96 3.42 0.80
N GLY A 129 18.82 3.13 1.76
CA GLY A 129 18.48 2.78 3.14
C GLY A 129 18.54 1.28 3.41
N ILE A 130 18.63 0.95 4.69
CA ILE A 130 18.84 -0.41 5.19
C ILE A 130 17.62 -1.30 4.90
N ARG A 131 17.85 -2.53 4.42
CA ARG A 131 16.86 -3.56 4.10
C ARG A 131 17.09 -4.81 4.93
N VAL A 132 16.01 -5.41 5.42
CA VAL A 132 16.04 -6.69 6.12
C VAL A 132 15.79 -7.82 5.13
N ARG A 133 16.74 -8.74 4.97
CA ARG A 133 16.66 -9.87 4.03
C ARG A 133 16.18 -11.16 4.68
N ASP A 134 16.55 -11.37 5.95
CA ASP A 134 16.08 -12.49 6.75
C ASP A 134 15.47 -11.96 8.04
N MET A 135 14.15 -12.03 8.13
CA MET A 135 13.38 -11.54 9.27
C MET A 135 13.67 -12.32 10.55
N HIS A 136 13.89 -13.63 10.48
CA HIS A 136 14.16 -14.45 11.65
C HIS A 136 15.53 -14.11 12.24
N GLU A 137 16.56 -14.06 11.39
CA GLU A 137 17.91 -13.71 11.85
C GLU A 137 17.97 -12.26 12.33
N PHE A 138 17.26 -11.34 11.68
CA PHE A 138 17.13 -9.95 12.12
C PHE A 138 16.53 -9.84 13.53
N LEU A 139 15.39 -10.51 13.79
CA LEU A 139 14.70 -10.47 15.08
C LEU A 139 15.51 -11.13 16.21
N ALA A 140 16.31 -12.15 15.90
CA ALA A 140 17.24 -12.77 16.85
C ALA A 140 18.50 -11.91 17.10
N SER A 141 18.78 -10.95 16.22
CA SER A 141 19.96 -10.10 16.31
C SER A 141 19.77 -8.92 17.27
N ARG A 142 20.89 -8.29 17.65
CA ARG A 142 20.90 -7.02 18.40
C ARG A 142 20.45 -5.80 17.59
N PHE A 143 20.23 -5.94 16.28
CA PHE A 143 19.80 -4.83 15.43
C PHE A 143 18.30 -4.59 15.53
N ALA A 144 17.53 -5.61 15.90
CA ALA A 144 16.11 -5.46 16.19
C ALA A 144 15.91 -4.65 17.47
N ALA A 145 15.10 -3.60 17.40
CA ALA A 145 14.68 -2.89 18.60
C ALA A 145 13.83 -3.83 19.48
N PRO A 146 14.00 -3.79 20.82
CA PRO A 146 13.15 -4.57 21.71
C PRO A 146 11.70 -4.05 21.63
N PRO A 147 10.70 -4.91 21.90
CA PRO A 147 9.32 -4.46 22.08
C PRO A 147 9.23 -3.39 23.17
N SER A 148 8.29 -2.45 23.03
CA SER A 148 7.99 -1.50 24.10
C SER A 148 6.98 -2.14 25.05
N LEU A 149 7.30 -2.11 26.34
CA LEU A 149 6.43 -2.64 27.40
C LEU A 149 5.73 -1.51 28.17
N GLU A 150 6.09 -0.26 27.88
CA GLU A 150 5.52 0.93 28.49
C GLU A 150 4.18 1.32 27.86
N ASP A 151 3.98 0.97 26.59
CA ASP A 151 2.74 1.16 25.85
C ASP A 151 1.92 -0.13 25.87
N GLU A 152 0.67 -0.04 26.33
CA GLU A 152 -0.21 -1.18 26.55
C GLU A 152 -0.46 -1.95 25.25
N LEU A 153 -0.73 -1.24 24.16
CA LEU A 153 -0.96 -1.83 22.85
C LEU A 153 0.30 -2.54 22.32
N CYS A 154 1.47 -1.90 22.43
CA CYS A 154 2.74 -2.54 22.05
C CYS A 154 3.01 -3.81 22.85
N ALA A 155 2.73 -3.80 24.16
CA ALA A 155 2.94 -4.93 25.06
C ALA A 155 2.01 -6.11 24.72
N GLU A 156 0.75 -5.83 24.36
CA GLU A 156 -0.19 -6.84 23.86
C GLU A 156 0.32 -7.48 22.56
N PHE A 157 0.72 -6.65 21.59
CA PHE A 157 1.28 -7.15 20.33
C PHE A 157 2.59 -7.91 20.51
N ALA A 158 3.35 -7.67 21.58
CA ALA A 158 4.62 -8.35 21.85
C ALA A 158 4.45 -9.83 22.28
N GLN A 159 3.22 -10.27 22.55
CA GLN A 159 2.92 -11.66 22.95
C GLN A 159 3.16 -12.64 21.77
N GLU A 160 3.67 -13.83 22.09
CA GLU A 160 3.97 -14.88 21.11
C GLU A 160 2.67 -15.47 20.52
N GLU A 161 1.60 -15.49 21.32
CA GLU A 161 0.27 -15.93 20.92
C GLU A 161 -0.28 -15.04 19.80
N VAL A 162 -0.03 -13.72 19.87
CA VAL A 162 -0.41 -12.79 18.80
C VAL A 162 0.39 -13.07 17.53
N LEU A 163 1.69 -13.37 17.63
CA LEU A 163 2.47 -13.77 16.46
C LEU A 163 1.94 -15.06 15.83
N GLN A 164 1.62 -16.08 16.64
CA GLN A 164 1.04 -17.34 16.14
C GLN A 164 -0.31 -17.10 15.44
N MET A 165 -1.16 -16.23 15.99
CA MET A 165 -2.40 -15.80 15.36
C MET A 165 -2.14 -15.12 14.02
N LEU A 166 -1.16 -14.22 13.93
CA LEU A 166 -0.77 -13.55 12.68
C LEU A 166 -0.27 -14.54 11.63
N CYS A 167 0.59 -15.50 12.00
CA CYS A 167 1.09 -16.53 11.07
C CYS A 167 -0.02 -17.47 10.55
N SER A 168 -1.17 -17.56 11.24
CA SER A 168 -2.30 -18.34 10.75
C SER A 168 -3.08 -17.66 9.60
N VAL A 169 -2.91 -16.34 9.44
CA VAL A 169 -3.68 -15.53 8.47
C VAL A 169 -2.81 -14.85 7.42
N LEU A 170 -1.53 -14.59 7.73
CA LEU A 170 -0.54 -13.95 6.86
C LEU A 170 0.62 -14.90 6.58
N PRO A 171 1.32 -14.73 5.44
CA PRO A 171 2.61 -15.39 5.22
C PRO A 171 3.60 -15.06 6.35
N ASP A 172 4.43 -16.03 6.73
CA ASP A 172 5.34 -15.96 7.88
C ASP A 172 6.15 -14.66 7.93
N GLU A 173 6.75 -14.27 6.80
CA GLU A 173 7.57 -13.05 6.73
C GLU A 173 6.75 -11.77 7.01
N ILE A 174 5.55 -11.67 6.43
CA ILE A 174 4.67 -10.53 6.61
C ILE A 174 4.10 -10.49 8.04
N ALA A 175 3.81 -11.66 8.62
CA ALA A 175 3.39 -11.78 10.01
C ALA A 175 4.48 -11.27 10.96
N LEU A 176 5.75 -11.66 10.75
CA LEU A 176 6.88 -11.19 11.55
C LEU A 176 7.12 -9.68 11.41
N ILE A 177 7.00 -9.14 10.20
CA ILE A 177 7.12 -7.69 9.96
C ILE A 177 5.99 -6.94 10.69
N LEU A 178 4.75 -7.40 10.57
CA LEU A 178 3.60 -6.76 11.23
C LEU A 178 3.73 -6.84 12.76
N TRP A 179 4.10 -8.01 13.28
CA TRP A 179 4.38 -8.21 14.70
C TRP A 179 5.48 -7.26 15.20
N TYR A 180 6.60 -7.17 14.48
CA TYR A 180 7.66 -6.21 14.78
C TYR A 180 7.14 -4.77 14.78
N ASN A 181 6.40 -4.37 13.75
CA ASN A 181 5.91 -3.00 13.61
C ASN A 181 4.93 -2.62 14.73
N LYS A 182 4.05 -3.52 15.16
CA LYS A 182 2.99 -3.21 16.14
C LYS A 182 3.44 -3.30 17.59
N SER A 183 4.49 -4.07 17.89
CA SER A 183 5.01 -4.21 19.25
C SER A 183 6.11 -3.20 19.61
N ARG A 184 6.45 -2.28 18.69
CA ARG A 184 7.45 -1.22 18.93
C ARG A 184 6.83 0.16 18.70
N LEU A 185 7.23 1.13 19.52
CA LEU A 185 6.75 2.50 19.40
C LEU A 185 7.14 3.16 18.06
N THR A 186 8.42 3.11 17.68
CA THR A 186 8.94 3.92 16.57
C THR A 186 9.65 3.15 15.46
N ALA A 187 10.22 1.98 15.76
CA ALA A 187 10.97 1.21 14.78
C ALA A 187 10.02 0.47 13.83
N ARG A 188 10.26 0.57 12.52
CA ARG A 188 9.42 -0.03 11.49
C ARG A 188 10.24 -0.72 10.42
N ILE A 189 9.66 -1.77 9.84
CA ILE A 189 10.11 -2.43 8.62
C ILE A 189 8.97 -2.30 7.60
N CYS A 190 9.26 -1.75 6.43
CA CYS A 190 8.27 -1.65 5.37
C CYS A 190 7.93 -3.05 4.84
N PRO A 191 6.67 -3.51 4.88
CA PRO A 191 6.33 -4.84 4.41
C PRO A 191 6.52 -5.00 2.89
N ALA A 192 6.43 -3.93 2.11
CA ALA A 192 6.56 -3.99 0.65
C ALA A 192 8.02 -4.02 0.16
N CYS A 193 8.93 -3.33 0.84
CA CYS A 193 10.32 -3.20 0.37
C CYS A 193 11.38 -3.59 1.42
N GLN A 194 10.95 -4.10 2.58
CA GLN A 194 11.77 -4.52 3.72
C GLN A 194 12.69 -3.43 4.28
N ARG A 195 12.42 -2.15 3.98
CA ARG A 195 13.22 -1.02 4.49
C ARG A 195 13.04 -0.84 5.98
N LEU A 196 14.14 -0.79 6.73
CA LEU A 196 14.17 -0.42 8.14
C LEU A 196 14.18 1.11 8.27
N TYR A 197 13.27 1.67 9.07
CA TYR A 197 13.15 3.10 9.29
C TYR A 197 12.48 3.41 10.64
N ARG A 198 12.40 4.69 10.99
CA ARG A 198 11.66 5.18 12.17
C ARG A 198 10.41 5.94 11.73
N LEU A 199 9.36 5.84 12.52
CA LEU A 199 8.15 6.66 12.32
C LEU A 199 8.49 8.15 12.18
N GLY A 200 7.93 8.80 11.16
CA GLY A 200 8.18 10.20 10.84
C GLY A 200 9.40 10.42 9.93
N ASP A 201 10.18 9.38 9.61
CA ASP A 201 11.27 9.51 8.64
C ASP A 201 10.72 9.87 7.25
N ILE A 202 11.25 10.94 6.66
CA ILE A 202 11.00 11.31 5.26
C ILE A 202 11.99 10.53 4.39
N LEU A 203 11.56 9.36 3.94
CA LEU A 203 12.40 8.49 3.14
C LEU A 203 12.31 8.85 1.65
N HIS A 204 13.45 8.79 0.96
CA HIS A 204 13.48 8.93 -0.50
C HIS A 204 12.72 7.79 -1.18
N ASP A 205 12.01 8.13 -2.24
CA ASP A 205 11.30 7.16 -3.06
C ASP A 205 12.30 6.12 -3.61
N PRO A 206 12.03 4.81 -3.48
CA PRO A 206 12.81 3.77 -4.15
C PRO A 206 13.02 4.00 -5.65
N LEU A 207 12.10 4.67 -6.33
CA LEU A 207 12.17 4.94 -7.78
C LEU A 207 12.98 6.19 -8.14
N GLY A 208 13.57 6.88 -7.16
CA GLY A 208 14.40 8.07 -7.35
C GLY A 208 13.66 9.38 -7.06
N PRO A 209 14.34 10.54 -7.21
CA PRO A 209 13.75 11.84 -6.91
C PRO A 209 12.62 12.14 -7.92
N THR A 210 11.39 12.03 -7.46
CA THR A 210 10.22 12.55 -8.18
C THR A 210 10.30 14.07 -8.23
N VAL A 211 9.88 14.66 -9.36
CA VAL A 211 9.80 16.12 -9.53
C VAL A 211 9.07 16.71 -8.32
N PRO A 212 9.64 17.73 -7.63
CA PRO A 212 9.00 18.30 -6.46
C PRO A 212 7.59 18.76 -6.84
N PRO A 213 6.58 18.43 -6.02
CA PRO A 213 5.22 18.90 -6.26
C PRO A 213 5.24 20.42 -6.34
N SER A 214 4.61 20.97 -7.36
CA SER A 214 4.56 22.43 -7.54
C SER A 214 3.65 23.13 -6.51
N ASP A 215 2.88 22.36 -5.75
CA ASP A 215 1.89 22.82 -4.79
C ASP A 215 2.26 22.41 -3.34
N PRO A 216 2.57 23.39 -2.46
CA PRO A 216 2.94 23.12 -1.07
C PRO A 216 1.79 22.55 -0.23
N GLU A 217 0.51 22.84 -0.56
CA GLU A 217 -0.63 22.28 0.17
C GLU A 217 -0.76 20.77 -0.08
N ASN A 218 -0.55 20.36 -1.33
CA ASN A 218 -0.53 18.95 -1.69
C ASN A 218 0.64 18.21 -1.01
N GLU A 219 1.82 18.83 -0.94
CA GLU A 219 2.97 18.25 -0.25
C GLU A 219 2.70 18.01 1.25
N ALA A 220 2.08 18.98 1.92
CA ALA A 220 1.70 18.85 3.32
C ALA A 220 0.71 17.69 3.54
N ARG A 221 -0.32 17.58 2.68
CA ARG A 221 -1.29 16.46 2.73
C ARG A 221 -0.63 15.11 2.48
N VAL A 222 0.25 15.01 1.49
CA VAL A 222 1.00 13.77 1.19
C VAL A 222 1.92 13.40 2.36
N SER A 223 2.52 14.38 3.01
CA SER A 223 3.37 14.17 4.20
C SER A 223 2.54 13.63 5.38
N GLU A 224 1.41 14.26 5.69
CA GLU A 224 0.52 13.81 6.77
C GLU A 224 -0.03 12.40 6.51
N ASN A 225 -0.55 12.15 5.30
CA ASN A 225 -1.06 10.85 4.93
C ASN A 225 0.04 9.77 4.94
N ARG A 226 1.28 10.13 4.59
CA ARG A 226 2.43 9.21 4.70
C ARG A 226 2.72 8.88 6.16
N GLN A 227 2.73 9.86 7.05
CA GLN A 227 2.96 9.61 8.47
C GLN A 227 1.88 8.68 9.04
N ARG A 228 0.60 8.98 8.76
CA ARG A 228 -0.51 8.10 9.15
C ARG A 228 -0.32 6.70 8.56
N GLU A 229 0.07 6.59 7.29
CA GLU A 229 0.29 5.29 6.67
C GLU A 229 1.42 4.48 7.35
N GLN A 230 2.53 5.13 7.70
CA GLN A 230 3.63 4.52 8.44
C GLN A 230 3.17 3.98 9.81
N GLU A 231 2.27 4.71 10.49
CA GLU A 231 1.69 4.30 11.78
C GLU A 231 0.71 3.13 11.62
N ILE A 232 -0.14 3.19 10.60
CA ILE A 232 -1.20 2.22 10.34
C ILE A 232 -0.60 0.90 9.85
N SER A 233 0.07 0.90 8.70
CA SER A 233 0.52 -0.32 8.01
C SER A 233 2.01 -0.58 8.11
N GLY A 234 2.80 0.44 8.47
CA GLY A 234 4.25 0.37 8.39
C GLY A 234 4.80 0.56 6.98
N LEU A 235 3.99 0.94 5.99
CA LEU A 235 4.47 1.24 4.63
C LEU A 235 5.22 2.58 4.59
N CYS A 236 6.42 2.57 4.04
CA CYS A 236 7.35 3.68 4.20
C CYS A 236 7.20 4.81 3.17
N SER A 237 6.51 4.56 2.06
CA SER A 237 6.40 5.52 0.94
C SER A 237 5.11 5.33 0.14
N PRO A 238 4.73 6.35 -0.64
CA PRO A 238 3.69 6.25 -1.67
C PRO A 238 3.75 5.02 -2.56
N VAL A 239 4.93 4.75 -3.11
CA VAL A 239 5.13 3.64 -4.03
C VAL A 239 4.94 2.30 -3.32
N CYS A 240 5.44 2.17 -2.09
CA CYS A 240 5.23 0.95 -1.31
C CYS A 240 3.74 0.71 -1.02
N PHE A 241 2.99 1.79 -0.78
CA PHE A 241 1.55 1.70 -0.61
C PHE A 241 0.82 1.28 -1.89
N ILE A 242 1.15 1.88 -3.03
CA ILE A 242 0.61 1.49 -4.33
C ILE A 242 0.88 0.01 -4.62
N LEU A 243 2.09 -0.48 -4.33
CA LEU A 243 2.43 -1.90 -4.48
C LEU A 243 1.57 -2.80 -3.57
N ALA A 244 1.39 -2.42 -2.30
CA ALA A 244 0.55 -3.20 -1.38
C ALA A 244 -0.93 -3.20 -1.76
N ALA A 245 -1.40 -2.12 -2.39
CA ALA A 245 -2.78 -1.94 -2.82
C ALA A 245 -3.00 -2.28 -4.31
N PHE A 246 -2.00 -2.85 -5.00
CA PHE A 246 -2.02 -3.07 -6.45
C PHE A 246 -3.19 -3.94 -6.91
N ASN A 247 -3.63 -4.89 -6.07
CA ASN A 247 -4.78 -5.74 -6.33
C ASN A 247 -6.14 -5.02 -6.21
N TYR A 248 -6.15 -3.80 -5.65
CA TYR A 248 -7.32 -2.97 -5.39
C TYR A 248 -7.14 -1.55 -5.94
N PRO A 249 -6.89 -1.37 -7.25
CA PRO A 249 -6.50 -0.09 -7.83
C PRO A 249 -7.53 1.02 -7.58
N ALA A 250 -8.82 0.67 -7.60
CA ALA A 250 -9.92 1.59 -7.32
C ALA A 250 -9.94 2.12 -5.87
N ALA A 251 -9.29 1.42 -4.93
CA ALA A 251 -9.27 1.78 -3.51
C ALA A 251 -8.00 2.55 -3.09
N ILE A 252 -6.94 2.57 -3.92
CA ILE A 252 -5.62 3.13 -3.55
C ILE A 252 -5.74 4.53 -2.96
N ARG A 253 -6.37 5.45 -3.69
CA ARG A 253 -6.41 6.87 -3.29
C ARG A 253 -7.30 7.11 -2.07
N SER A 254 -8.40 6.38 -1.99
CA SER A 254 -9.39 6.57 -0.93
C SER A 254 -9.01 5.91 0.38
N THR A 255 -7.99 5.04 0.39
CA THR A 255 -7.60 4.26 1.57
C THR A 255 -6.26 4.64 2.18
N TRP A 256 -5.45 5.43 1.50
CA TRP A 256 -4.16 5.87 2.01
C TRP A 256 -4.30 6.72 3.28
N GLY A 257 -3.63 6.32 4.36
CA GLY A 257 -3.56 7.08 5.61
C GLY A 257 -4.88 7.15 6.36
N ARG A 258 -5.82 6.25 6.03
CA ARG A 258 -7.18 6.20 6.57
C ARG A 258 -7.46 4.85 7.19
N MET A 259 -8.01 4.87 8.39
CA MET A 259 -8.48 3.69 9.11
C MET A 259 -9.89 3.29 8.68
N ALA A 260 -10.38 2.12 9.07
CA ALA A 260 -11.69 1.61 8.65
C ALA A 260 -12.86 2.56 9.01
N GLU A 261 -12.74 3.30 10.11
CA GLU A 261 -13.66 4.33 10.56
C GLU A 261 -13.75 5.51 9.57
N ASP A 262 -12.66 5.85 8.89
CA ASP A 262 -12.57 6.94 7.91
C ASP A 262 -13.05 6.54 6.51
N LEU A 263 -13.16 5.23 6.24
CA LEU A 263 -13.55 4.70 4.94
C LEU A 263 -15.08 4.68 4.80
N SER A 264 -15.55 5.12 3.63
CA SER A 264 -16.95 4.93 3.24
C SER A 264 -17.25 3.45 3.01
N ASP A 265 -18.51 3.05 3.20
CA ASP A 265 -18.95 1.67 2.94
C ASP A 265 -18.62 1.23 1.50
N GLU A 266 -18.70 2.16 0.53
CA GLU A 266 -18.30 1.93 -0.87
C GLU A 266 -16.80 1.69 -1.01
N THR A 267 -15.96 2.54 -0.41
CA THR A 267 -14.50 2.39 -0.45
C THR A 267 -14.06 1.09 0.22
N TRP A 268 -14.68 0.74 1.35
CA TRP A 268 -14.43 -0.55 2.00
C TRP A 268 -14.83 -1.72 1.10
N GLY A 269 -15.96 -1.60 0.40
CA GLY A 269 -16.40 -2.57 -0.61
C GLY A 269 -15.38 -2.78 -1.73
N LEU A 270 -14.66 -1.72 -2.14
CA LEU A 270 -13.57 -1.84 -3.12
C LEU A 270 -12.36 -2.60 -2.59
N LEU A 271 -12.03 -2.46 -1.29
CA LEU A 271 -11.03 -3.30 -0.65
C LEU A 271 -11.52 -4.74 -0.52
N ASP A 272 -12.77 -4.96 -0.14
CA ASP A 272 -13.34 -6.31 0.03
C ASP A 272 -13.63 -7.04 -1.27
N ALA A 273 -13.58 -6.35 -2.41
CA ALA A 273 -13.70 -6.96 -3.72
C ALA A 273 -12.66 -8.09 -3.89
N PRO A 274 -12.99 -9.16 -4.63
CA PRO A 274 -11.97 -10.12 -5.05
C PRO A 274 -10.82 -9.38 -5.76
N PRO A 275 -9.56 -9.77 -5.54
CA PRO A 275 -8.44 -9.12 -6.19
C PRO A 275 -8.62 -9.17 -7.70
N THR A 276 -8.32 -8.05 -8.37
CA THR A 276 -8.55 -7.90 -9.81
C THR A 276 -7.67 -8.85 -10.63
N GLN A 277 -6.53 -9.27 -10.07
CA GLN A 277 -5.59 -10.21 -10.65
C GLN A 277 -5.29 -11.32 -9.63
N GLU A 278 -5.03 -12.54 -10.10
CA GLU A 278 -4.53 -13.65 -9.28
C GLU A 278 -3.04 -13.50 -8.94
N ALA A 279 -2.49 -12.28 -9.04
CA ALA A 279 -1.11 -12.00 -8.73
C ALA A 279 -0.84 -12.30 -7.25
N ASN A 280 0.22 -13.07 -7.00
CA ASN A 280 0.71 -13.34 -5.66
C ASN A 280 1.25 -12.04 -5.05
N ASP A 281 0.44 -11.35 -4.26
CA ASP A 281 0.80 -10.11 -3.58
C ASP A 281 1.62 -10.34 -2.30
N MET A 282 2.09 -11.58 -2.08
CA MET A 282 2.83 -11.99 -0.90
C MET A 282 2.10 -11.69 0.42
N GLY A 283 0.76 -11.51 0.39
CA GLY A 283 -0.04 -11.17 1.56
C GLY A 283 -0.13 -9.66 1.86
N LEU A 284 0.44 -8.79 1.02
CA LEU A 284 0.38 -7.34 1.23
C LEU A 284 -1.05 -6.79 1.20
N GLY A 285 -1.90 -7.30 0.32
CA GLY A 285 -3.30 -6.91 0.27
C GLY A 285 -4.09 -7.31 1.52
N MET A 286 -3.76 -8.47 2.11
CA MET A 286 -4.33 -8.89 3.40
C MET A 286 -3.82 -8.00 4.54
N LEU A 287 -2.51 -7.74 4.60
CA LEU A 287 -1.91 -6.84 5.60
C LEU A 287 -2.55 -5.44 5.53
N LEU A 288 -2.80 -4.92 4.33
CA LEU A 288 -3.45 -3.63 4.15
C LEU A 288 -4.85 -3.62 4.80
N LYS A 289 -5.69 -4.64 4.53
CA LYS A 289 -7.03 -4.75 5.12
C LYS A 289 -6.98 -4.88 6.63
N MET A 290 -6.13 -5.79 7.13
CA MET A 290 -5.97 -6.02 8.57
C MET A 290 -5.57 -4.73 9.28
N THR A 291 -4.55 -4.03 8.79
CA THR A 291 -4.03 -2.83 9.44
C THR A 291 -5.01 -1.66 9.50
N ARG A 292 -6.11 -1.68 8.73
CA ARG A 292 -7.17 -0.67 8.84
C ARG A 292 -8.12 -0.90 10.01
N CYS A 293 -8.11 -2.08 10.61
CA CYS A 293 -8.91 -2.40 11.79
C CYS A 293 -8.08 -2.15 13.06
N HIS A 294 -8.70 -1.62 14.12
CA HIS A 294 -8.02 -1.33 15.39
C HIS A 294 -7.35 -2.57 16.01
N ASP A 295 -8.00 -3.73 15.94
CA ASP A 295 -7.55 -5.03 16.44
C ASP A 295 -6.94 -5.91 15.33
N LEU A 296 -6.53 -5.29 14.21
CA LEU A 296 -6.19 -5.95 12.96
C LEU A 296 -7.30 -6.82 12.34
N GLY A 297 -8.53 -6.75 12.90
CA GLY A 297 -9.64 -7.61 12.53
C GLY A 297 -9.43 -9.08 12.92
N LEU A 298 -8.51 -9.36 13.85
CA LEU A 298 -8.15 -10.73 14.23
C LEU A 298 -9.33 -11.47 14.86
N GLY A 299 -10.17 -10.79 15.67
CA GLY A 299 -11.35 -11.41 16.26
C GLY A 299 -12.28 -11.99 15.19
N GLN A 300 -12.48 -11.24 14.10
CA GLN A 300 -13.33 -11.67 12.99
C GLN A 300 -12.70 -12.75 12.11
N LEU A 301 -11.38 -12.68 11.91
CA LEU A 301 -10.65 -13.66 11.09
C LEU A 301 -10.56 -15.02 11.76
N LEU A 302 -10.34 -15.05 13.08
CA LEU A 302 -10.12 -16.28 13.85
C LEU A 302 -11.41 -16.87 14.41
N PHE A 303 -12.41 -16.03 14.69
CA PHE A 303 -13.69 -16.45 15.26
C PHE A 303 -14.87 -15.95 14.43
N PRO A 304 -15.01 -16.39 13.17
CA PRO A 304 -16.07 -15.94 12.28
C PRO A 304 -17.49 -16.29 12.77
N ASP A 305 -17.59 -17.29 13.65
CA ASP A 305 -18.85 -17.75 14.26
C ASP A 305 -19.27 -16.93 15.49
N LEU A 306 -18.35 -16.14 16.07
CA LEU A 306 -18.66 -15.27 17.19
C LEU A 306 -19.12 -13.92 16.62
N ASP A 307 -20.43 -13.69 16.68
CA ASP A 307 -20.99 -12.37 16.41
C ASP A 307 -20.59 -11.44 17.57
N PHE A 308 -19.45 -10.76 17.44
CA PHE A 308 -19.01 -9.66 18.33
C PHE A 308 -19.87 -8.40 18.16
N GLU A 309 -21.17 -8.55 17.90
CA GLU A 309 -22.14 -7.45 17.84
C GLU A 309 -22.23 -6.78 19.21
N ASP A 310 -21.38 -5.76 19.40
CA ASP A 310 -21.47 -4.65 20.35
C ASP A 310 -22.38 -4.89 21.56
N GLY A 311 -21.79 -5.45 22.62
CA GLY A 311 -22.32 -5.31 23.96
C GLY A 311 -22.03 -3.94 24.54
N GLU A 312 -22.51 -2.85 23.91
CA GLU A 312 -22.45 -1.50 24.51
C GLU A 312 -23.41 -0.48 23.83
N GLU A 313 -24.66 -0.87 23.61
CA GLU A 313 -25.78 0.08 23.49
C GLU A 313 -26.76 -0.18 24.63
N GLY A 314 -26.29 0.01 25.87
CA GLY A 314 -27.02 -0.44 27.05
C GLY A 314 -26.72 0.34 28.32
N GLN A 315 -26.85 1.67 28.29
CA GLN A 315 -27.61 2.41 29.32
C GLN A 315 -27.65 3.89 28.93
N ASP A 316 -28.70 4.25 28.18
CA ASP A 316 -29.29 5.58 28.31
C ASP A 316 -29.82 5.69 29.74
N ASP A 317 -28.97 6.11 30.68
CA ASP A 317 -29.44 6.66 31.94
C ASP A 317 -30.13 7.98 31.59
N GLU A 318 -31.45 7.90 31.37
CA GLU A 318 -32.39 9.00 31.47
C GLU A 318 -32.26 9.65 32.87
N GLU A 319 -31.24 10.47 33.10
CA GLU A 319 -31.24 11.39 34.23
C GLU A 319 -31.20 12.85 33.76
N ASP A 320 -32.41 13.39 33.82
CA ASP A 320 -32.79 14.74 34.19
C ASP A 320 -32.57 15.90 33.19
N GLN A 321 -33.73 16.35 32.72
CA GLN A 321 -33.97 17.65 32.13
C GLN A 321 -33.62 18.76 33.13
N SER A 322 -32.61 19.58 32.82
CA SER A 322 -32.60 20.96 33.26
C SER A 322 -32.39 21.88 32.06
N ASP A 323 -33.50 22.44 31.59
CA ASP A 323 -33.57 23.61 30.74
C ASP A 323 -32.73 24.76 31.34
N GLU A 324 -31.82 25.38 30.58
CA GLU A 324 -31.76 26.85 30.46
C GLU A 324 -30.70 27.35 29.46
N SER A 325 -31.18 28.06 28.42
CA SER A 325 -30.56 29.24 27.77
C SER A 325 -29.21 29.09 27.01
N ALA A 326 -28.89 29.83 25.94
CA ALA A 326 -29.56 30.67 24.96
C ALA A 326 -28.46 31.09 23.95
N GLU A 327 -28.79 31.09 22.65
CA GLU A 327 -28.30 31.98 21.58
C GLU A 327 -26.78 32.23 21.36
N GLY A 328 -26.29 31.97 20.14
CA GLY A 328 -25.10 32.68 19.66
C GLY A 328 -24.41 32.17 18.39
N TYR A 329 -24.81 32.74 17.25
CA TYR A 329 -23.99 33.06 16.07
C TYR A 329 -23.38 31.95 15.19
N GLY A 330 -23.78 31.99 13.91
CA GLY A 330 -23.31 31.12 12.85
C GLY A 330 -21.97 31.51 12.25
N ASP A 331 -21.36 30.54 11.58
CA ASP A 331 -20.25 30.74 10.67
C ASP A 331 -20.47 29.93 9.38
N VAL A 332 -20.24 30.58 8.25
CA VAL A 332 -20.48 30.05 6.91
C VAL A 332 -19.27 29.23 6.49
N VAL A 333 -19.45 27.92 6.37
CA VAL A 333 -18.44 26.98 5.87
C VAL A 333 -18.27 27.17 4.35
N PRO A 334 -17.05 27.41 3.82
CA PRO A 334 -16.83 27.42 2.38
C PRO A 334 -16.84 25.99 1.82
N SER A 335 -17.58 25.82 0.73
CA SER A 335 -17.65 24.59 -0.07
C SER A 335 -16.28 24.24 -0.67
N PRO A 336 -15.81 22.98 -0.59
CA PRO A 336 -14.57 22.55 -1.26
C PRO A 336 -14.74 22.59 -2.78
N GLN A 337 -13.82 23.27 -3.48
CA GLN A 337 -13.71 23.20 -4.94
C GLN A 337 -13.03 21.89 -5.34
N GLU A 338 -13.78 21.01 -6.01
CA GLU A 338 -13.37 19.67 -6.45
C GLU A 338 -12.59 19.66 -7.79
N HIS A 339 -11.85 20.69 -8.18
CA HIS A 339 -11.39 20.82 -9.58
C HIS A 339 -9.87 20.63 -9.83
N GLY A 340 -9.13 20.08 -8.86
CA GLY A 340 -7.68 19.85 -9.01
C GLY A 340 -7.24 18.40 -9.23
N TRP A 341 -8.09 17.41 -8.90
CA TRP A 341 -7.65 16.02 -8.75
C TRP A 341 -7.73 15.18 -10.04
N GLU A 342 -8.52 15.59 -11.03
CA GLU A 342 -8.68 14.85 -12.29
C GLU A 342 -7.41 14.84 -13.16
N GLN A 343 -6.58 15.89 -13.07
CA GLN A 343 -5.36 15.98 -13.87
C GLN A 343 -4.27 15.06 -13.32
N THR A 344 -4.06 15.05 -11.99
CA THR A 344 -3.12 14.14 -11.31
C THR A 344 -3.60 12.68 -11.37
N LEU A 345 -4.91 12.44 -11.53
CA LEU A 345 -5.47 11.11 -11.81
C LEU A 345 -4.96 10.53 -13.12
N LYS A 346 -5.00 11.34 -14.19
CA LYS A 346 -4.56 10.96 -15.54
C LYS A 346 -3.05 10.72 -15.62
N ASP A 347 -2.26 11.49 -14.88
CA ASP A 347 -0.79 11.35 -14.89
C ASP A 347 -0.34 10.05 -14.18
N LEU A 348 -0.96 9.69 -13.04
CA LEU A 348 -0.67 8.45 -12.32
C LEU A 348 -1.13 7.19 -13.06
N ASP A 349 -2.30 7.23 -13.71
CA ASP A 349 -2.77 6.09 -14.52
C ASP A 349 -1.85 5.86 -15.74
N ASN A 350 -1.28 6.94 -16.30
CA ASN A 350 -0.29 6.87 -17.36
C ASN A 350 1.05 6.30 -16.85
N ASP A 351 1.49 6.64 -15.65
CA ASP A 351 2.71 6.10 -15.04
C ASP A 351 2.58 4.62 -14.67
N VAL A 352 1.43 4.20 -14.14
CA VAL A 352 1.13 2.78 -13.88
C VAL A 352 1.06 1.99 -15.19
N ALA A 353 0.43 2.54 -16.23
CA ALA A 353 0.40 1.92 -17.55
C ALA A 353 1.82 1.80 -18.15
N GLN A 354 2.67 2.83 -18.00
CA GLN A 354 4.06 2.76 -18.45
C GLN A 354 4.89 1.76 -17.64
N MET A 355 4.64 1.61 -16.35
CA MET A 355 5.30 0.62 -15.50
C MET A 355 4.91 -0.80 -15.93
N GLN A 356 3.62 -1.05 -16.24
CA GLN A 356 3.16 -2.33 -16.78
C GLN A 356 3.80 -2.65 -18.14
N ILE A 357 3.96 -1.66 -19.02
CA ILE A 357 4.63 -1.83 -20.31
C ILE A 357 6.11 -2.19 -20.13
N ARG A 358 6.82 -1.55 -19.17
CA ARG A 358 8.23 -1.87 -18.92
C ARG A 358 8.43 -3.29 -18.38
N LEU A 359 7.58 -3.73 -17.46
CA LEU A 359 7.66 -5.09 -16.92
C LEU A 359 7.41 -6.14 -18.01
N ALA A 360 6.45 -5.90 -18.90
CA ALA A 360 6.20 -6.81 -20.03
C ALA A 360 7.36 -6.85 -21.06
N GLN A 361 8.09 -5.74 -21.23
CA GLN A 361 9.24 -5.69 -22.15
C GLN A 361 10.49 -6.38 -21.63
N ASP A 362 10.64 -6.49 -20.31
CA ASP A 362 11.77 -7.21 -19.70
C ASP A 362 11.60 -8.72 -19.82
N ASP A 363 10.35 -9.23 -19.75
CA ASP A 363 10.04 -10.67 -19.95
C ASP A 363 10.35 -11.14 -21.39
N ASP A 364 10.02 -10.33 -22.41
CA ASP A 364 10.30 -10.66 -23.82
C ASP A 364 11.81 -10.67 -24.17
N ASN A 365 12.64 -10.02 -23.35
CA ASN A 365 14.09 -9.91 -23.60
C ASN A 365 14.90 -11.04 -22.94
N GLU A 366 14.33 -11.75 -21.95
CA GLU A 366 14.94 -12.97 -21.40
C GLU A 366 14.85 -14.14 -22.37
N ASP A 367 13.75 -14.29 -23.12
CA ASP A 367 13.57 -15.37 -24.10
C ASP A 367 14.49 -15.24 -25.33
N LEU A 368 15.04 -14.06 -25.60
CA LEU A 368 16.02 -13.83 -26.67
C LEU A 368 17.48 -14.06 -26.22
N ARG A 369 17.71 -14.32 -24.93
CA ARG A 369 19.04 -14.55 -24.34
C ARG A 369 19.32 -16.01 -23.99
N GLN A 370 18.34 -16.90 -24.14
CA GLN A 370 18.52 -18.36 -24.09
C GLN A 370 18.58 -18.93 -25.51
#